data_AF-A0A8H7TS23-F1
#
_entry.id   AF-A0A8H7TS23-F1
#
_cell.length_a   1.000
_cell.length_b   1.000
_cell.length_c   1.000
_cell.angle_alpha   90.00
_cell.angle_beta   90.00
_cell.angle_gamma   90.00
#
_symmetry.space_group_name_H-M   'P 1'
#
loop_
_entity.id
_entity.type
_entity.pdbx_description
1 polymer ?
#
loop_
_entity_poly.entity_id
_entity_poly.type
_entity_poly.pdbx_seq_one_letter_code
_entity_poly.pdbx_strand_id
1 'polypeptide(L)'
;MATSPAASSRRSAASSAASLKRSNDSRHRQSSSSFSDAIPVDTLVNHLLAAKRSLSTISVVFRANELATNARNEHEDAAILAAQSRFLRRSILDQTAILARLRRSLQATYNWGTNDFKSLIHTMDEVDGSLGAMMSVLRAKKVQSSLRPPGEEPKTLLDFVDEESVHKLRDAMKKSIEELQGVQQSFDGDLLRLDTDIRNLKTIISEASISPSGADSSNKPQVPMTERLDNLISYSAHMASNLASLTNHFDLCVTAIRTTEGAAALARRKAAETTQPQGPDGVSISGVIAEQESNVSDLEPKTARDRAEMLKVVVQDAGEVDDVVGEIHEGLRMMEQEYGDFQSRSPKQNRHTKA
;
A
#
# COMPACT_ATOMS: atom_id res chain seq x y z
N MET A 1 38.59 10.64 19.93
CA MET A 1 38.53 11.27 21.27
C MET A 1 37.14 11.02 21.81
N ALA A 2 37.06 10.17 22.83
CA ALA A 2 35.86 9.87 23.58
C ALA A 2 35.58 10.99 24.59
N THR A 3 34.32 11.30 24.85
CA THR A 3 33.83 11.82 26.16
C THR A 3 32.29 11.76 26.20
N SER A 4 31.77 10.68 26.79
CA SER A 4 30.75 10.77 27.84
C SER A 4 31.53 10.76 29.17
N PRO A 5 31.05 11.31 30.32
CA PRO A 5 29.93 10.68 31.04
C PRO A 5 29.07 11.58 31.97
N ALA A 6 28.05 10.93 32.55
CA ALA A 6 27.45 11.12 33.89
C ALA A 6 26.61 12.40 34.16
N ALA A 7 25.54 12.41 34.94
CA ALA A 7 24.75 11.37 35.63
C ALA A 7 23.48 12.03 36.22
N SER A 8 22.50 11.19 36.55
CA SER A 8 21.55 11.30 37.67
C SER A 8 20.49 12.42 37.65
N SER A 9 19.21 12.03 37.67
CA SER A 9 18.49 11.98 38.95
C SER A 9 17.10 11.34 38.82
N ARG A 10 16.85 10.40 39.72
CA ARG A 10 15.59 9.72 39.99
C ARG A 10 14.51 10.70 40.46
N ARG A 11 13.25 10.47 40.07
CA ARG A 11 12.07 10.87 40.87
C ARG A 11 11.00 9.78 40.79
N SER A 12 10.96 8.97 41.85
CA SER A 12 9.83 8.13 42.22
C SER A 12 8.75 9.00 42.85
N ALA A 13 7.48 8.80 42.48
CA ALA A 13 6.34 9.37 43.18
C ALA A 13 5.99 8.48 44.39
N ALA A 14 6.09 9.06 45.57
CA ALA A 14 5.80 8.43 46.85
C ALA A 14 4.33 8.70 47.24
N SER A 15 3.67 7.63 47.69
CA SER A 15 2.73 7.55 48.82
C SER A 15 2.07 8.85 49.33
N SER A 16 0.74 8.89 49.27
CA SER A 16 -0.09 9.71 50.16
C SER A 16 -0.90 8.77 51.07
N ALA A 17 -0.40 8.55 52.27
CA ALA A 17 -1.10 7.95 53.40
C ALA A 17 -1.00 8.91 54.58
N ALA A 18 -2.13 9.53 54.95
CA ALA A 18 -2.44 10.25 56.20
C ALA A 18 -3.84 10.87 55.98
N SER A 19 -4.77 10.99 56.92
CA SER A 19 -4.70 10.85 58.37
C SER A 19 -6.11 10.63 58.90
N LEU A 20 -6.18 9.87 59.99
CA LEU A 20 -7.35 9.58 60.80
C LEU A 20 -7.85 10.84 61.52
N LYS A 21 -9.16 11.10 61.49
CA LYS A 21 -9.85 11.89 62.52
C LYS A 21 -11.12 11.17 62.96
N ARG A 22 -11.15 10.87 64.26
CA ARG A 22 -12.16 10.11 65.00
C ARG A 22 -12.75 11.04 66.06
N SER A 23 -14.03 11.36 65.94
CA SER A 23 -14.97 11.81 66.98
C SER A 23 -16.27 12.21 66.27
N ASN A 24 -17.48 11.92 66.72
CA ASN A 24 -17.96 11.34 67.97
C ASN A 24 -19.31 10.66 67.72
N ASP A 25 -19.64 9.79 68.66
CA ASP A 25 -20.85 9.00 68.84
C ASP A 25 -22.14 9.83 68.94
N SER A 26 -23.15 9.49 68.13
CA SER A 26 -24.56 9.69 68.45
C SER A 26 -25.46 8.82 67.56
N ARG A 27 -25.66 7.59 68.03
CA ARG A 27 -26.96 6.89 68.07
C ARG A 27 -27.89 7.08 66.85
N HIS A 28 -27.69 6.24 65.83
CA HIS A 28 -28.80 5.60 65.13
C HIS A 28 -28.48 4.10 64.97
N ARG A 29 -28.74 3.36 66.05
CA ARG A 29 -29.09 1.95 65.98
C ARG A 29 -30.51 1.89 65.41
N GLN A 30 -30.66 1.47 64.16
CA GLN A 30 -31.71 0.57 63.64
C GLN A 30 -31.68 0.60 62.10
N SER A 31 -31.88 -0.58 61.51
CA SER A 31 -31.92 -0.94 60.09
C SER A 31 -30.60 -1.16 59.34
N SER A 32 -29.66 -1.93 59.92
CA SER A 32 -28.68 -2.71 59.15
C SER A 32 -29.14 -4.16 59.00
N SER A 33 -30.33 -4.32 58.44
CA SER A 33 -30.91 -5.62 58.06
C SER A 33 -31.78 -5.37 56.83
N SER A 34 -31.65 -6.24 55.81
CA SER A 34 -32.57 -6.39 54.66
C SER A 34 -32.18 -5.81 53.30
N PHE A 35 -30.89 -5.69 52.93
CA PHE A 35 -30.50 -5.59 51.50
C PHE A 35 -29.78 -6.84 50.97
N SER A 36 -29.50 -7.80 51.83
CA SER A 36 -28.73 -9.02 51.52
C SER A 36 -29.59 -10.28 51.52
N ASP A 37 -30.91 -10.16 51.52
CA ASP A 37 -31.82 -11.31 51.51
C ASP A 37 -32.86 -11.11 50.41
N ALA A 38 -32.79 -12.02 49.42
CA ALA A 38 -33.68 -12.19 48.28
C ALA A 38 -33.71 -11.06 47.21
N ILE A 39 -32.65 -10.97 46.39
CA ILE A 39 -32.91 -10.66 44.97
C ILE A 39 -33.89 -11.74 44.47
N PRO A 40 -35.06 -11.36 43.93
CA PRO A 40 -36.04 -12.35 43.49
C PRO A 40 -35.42 -13.26 42.45
N VAL A 41 -35.64 -14.57 42.58
CA VAL A 41 -35.20 -15.57 41.59
C VAL A 41 -35.70 -15.22 40.19
N ASP A 42 -36.91 -14.64 40.09
CA ASP A 42 -37.48 -14.13 38.85
C ASP A 42 -36.65 -13.02 38.20
N THR A 43 -36.03 -12.15 39.00
CA THR A 43 -35.19 -11.05 38.53
C THR A 43 -33.88 -11.58 37.96
N LEU A 44 -33.25 -12.56 38.61
CA LEU A 44 -32.04 -13.22 38.10
C LEU A 44 -32.30 -13.94 36.77
N VAL A 45 -33.44 -14.63 36.64
CA VAL A 45 -33.81 -15.29 35.38
C VAL A 45 -34.08 -14.27 34.28
N ASN A 46 -34.70 -13.13 34.59
CA ASN A 46 -34.87 -12.05 33.62
C ASN A 46 -33.52 -11.46 33.16
N HIS A 47 -32.56 -11.28 34.07
CA HIS A 47 -31.20 -10.84 33.73
C HIS A 47 -30.47 -11.88 32.86
N LEU A 48 -30.59 -13.17 33.14
CA LEU A 48 -30.03 -14.23 32.28
C LEU A 48 -30.65 -14.20 30.87
N LEU A 49 -31.97 -14.03 30.76
CA LEU A 49 -32.64 -13.95 29.47
C LEU A 49 -32.24 -12.67 28.70
N ALA A 50 -32.04 -11.54 29.39
CA ALA A 50 -31.52 -10.31 28.80
C ALA A 50 -30.07 -10.47 28.33
N ALA A 51 -29.20 -11.04 29.16
CA ALA A 51 -27.81 -11.37 28.82
C ALA A 51 -27.73 -12.34 27.62
N LYS A 52 -28.63 -13.32 27.53
CA LYS A 52 -28.71 -14.19 26.35
C LYS A 52 -29.08 -13.42 25.08
N ARG A 53 -30.02 -12.48 25.17
CA ARG A 53 -30.43 -11.67 24.02
C ARG A 53 -29.30 -10.74 23.58
N SER A 54 -28.56 -10.15 24.51
CA SER A 54 -27.41 -9.30 24.19
C SER A 54 -26.29 -10.07 23.49
N LEU A 55 -26.12 -11.37 23.74
CA LEU A 55 -25.18 -12.21 22.97
C LEU A 55 -25.53 -12.36 21.48
N SER A 56 -26.75 -12.02 21.05
CA SER A 56 -27.08 -11.94 19.61
C SER A 56 -26.23 -10.91 18.87
N THR A 57 -25.62 -9.95 19.59
CA THR A 57 -24.67 -8.96 19.05
C THR A 57 -23.38 -9.59 18.53
N ILE A 58 -23.11 -10.89 18.78
CA ILE A 58 -21.98 -11.62 18.19
C ILE A 58 -21.95 -11.51 16.66
N SER A 59 -23.11 -11.53 16.01
CA SER A 59 -23.23 -11.37 14.55
C SER A 59 -22.82 -9.97 14.07
N VAL A 60 -23.09 -8.95 14.88
CA VAL A 60 -22.74 -7.55 14.63
C VAL A 60 -21.23 -7.35 14.75
N VAL A 61 -20.61 -7.94 15.78
CA VAL A 61 -19.16 -7.92 15.98
C VAL A 61 -18.43 -8.69 14.89
N PHE A 62 -18.96 -9.84 14.46
CA PHE A 62 -18.40 -10.60 13.35
C PHE A 62 -18.39 -9.77 12.06
N ARG A 63 -19.52 -9.15 11.72
CA ARG A 63 -19.63 -8.24 10.57
C ARG A 63 -18.63 -7.08 10.65
N ALA A 64 -18.46 -6.49 11.83
CA ALA A 64 -17.46 -5.44 12.03
C ALA A 64 -16.03 -5.96 11.78
N ASN A 65 -15.70 -7.15 12.27
CA ASN A 65 -14.38 -7.75 12.02
C ASN A 65 -14.17 -8.08 10.52
N GLU A 66 -15.21 -8.54 9.82
CA GLU A 66 -15.15 -8.76 8.37
C GLU A 66 -14.86 -7.45 7.61
N LEU A 67 -15.57 -6.37 7.93
CA LEU A 67 -15.35 -5.06 7.33
C LEU A 67 -13.94 -4.53 7.58
N ALA A 68 -13.42 -4.65 8.80
CA ALA A 68 -12.05 -4.22 9.12
C ALA A 68 -11.00 -5.07 8.39
N THR A 69 -11.23 -6.37 8.26
CA THR A 69 -10.35 -7.29 7.52
C THR A 69 -10.38 -7.00 6.02
N ASN A 70 -11.57 -6.75 5.46
CA ASN A 70 -11.73 -6.39 4.04
C ASN A 70 -11.03 -5.06 3.74
N ALA A 71 -11.17 -4.06 4.62
CA ALA A 71 -10.48 -2.77 4.47
C ALA A 71 -8.96 -2.94 4.48
N ARG A 72 -8.41 -3.79 5.36
CA ARG A 72 -6.98 -4.12 5.38
C ARG A 72 -6.53 -4.77 4.07
N ASN A 73 -7.23 -5.81 3.62
CA ASN A 73 -6.87 -6.52 2.39
C ASN A 73 -6.90 -5.58 1.17
N GLU A 74 -7.95 -4.75 1.04
CA GLU A 74 -8.05 -3.77 -0.05
C GLU A 74 -6.93 -2.72 0.00
N HIS A 75 -6.54 -2.27 1.21
CA HIS A 75 -5.41 -1.36 1.37
C HIS A 75 -4.08 -2.01 1.02
N GLU A 76 -3.85 -3.25 1.44
CA GLU A 76 -2.64 -4.01 1.10
C GLU A 76 -2.51 -4.19 -0.40
N ASP A 77 -3.59 -4.58 -1.09
CA ASP A 77 -3.62 -4.70 -2.54
C ASP A 77 -3.32 -3.35 -3.22
N ALA A 78 -3.94 -2.26 -2.76
CA ALA A 78 -3.67 -0.92 -3.26
C ALA A 78 -2.22 -0.49 -3.03
N ALA A 79 -1.65 -0.81 -1.86
CA ALA A 79 -0.26 -0.50 -1.52
C ALA A 79 0.73 -1.29 -2.40
N ILE A 80 0.45 -2.58 -2.66
CA ILE A 80 1.24 -3.42 -3.57
C ILE A 80 1.19 -2.84 -4.99
N LEU A 81 0.01 -2.52 -5.51
CA LEU A 81 -0.16 -1.93 -6.84
C LEU A 81 0.54 -0.57 -6.95
N ALA A 82 0.46 0.26 -5.91
CA ALA A 82 1.17 1.54 -5.85
C ALA A 82 2.69 1.34 -5.85
N ALA A 83 3.20 0.37 -5.10
CA ALA A 83 4.61 0.04 -5.06
C ALA A 83 5.12 -0.48 -6.42
N GLN A 84 4.38 -1.39 -7.05
CA GLN A 84 4.69 -1.91 -8.40
C GLN A 84 4.66 -0.80 -9.45
N SER A 85 3.63 0.06 -9.43
CA SER A 85 3.51 1.19 -10.34
C SER A 85 4.67 2.18 -10.16
N ARG A 86 5.06 2.46 -8.91
CA ARG A 86 6.21 3.32 -8.59
C ARG A 86 7.53 2.69 -9.05
N PHE A 87 7.70 1.39 -8.86
CA PHE A 87 8.87 0.66 -9.33
C PHE A 87 8.99 0.72 -10.86
N LEU A 88 7.92 0.39 -11.59
CA LEU A 88 7.87 0.47 -13.04
C LEU A 88 8.16 1.89 -13.53
N ARG A 89 7.54 2.90 -12.93
CA ARG A 89 7.80 4.31 -13.24
C ARG A 89 9.28 4.66 -13.05
N ARG A 90 9.87 4.27 -11.92
CA ARG A 90 11.27 4.55 -11.64
C ARG A 90 12.21 3.84 -12.62
N SER A 91 11.91 2.59 -12.94
CA SER A 91 12.64 1.79 -13.93
C SER A 91 12.59 2.43 -15.31
N ILE A 92 11.42 2.84 -15.78
CA ILE A 92 11.28 3.50 -17.09
C ILE A 92 12.02 4.83 -17.12
N LEU A 93 11.97 5.63 -16.04
CA LEU A 93 12.73 6.88 -15.95
C LEU A 93 14.24 6.65 -16.00
N ASP A 94 14.73 5.59 -15.36
CA ASP A 94 16.14 5.21 -15.41
C ASP A 94 16.56 4.78 -16.82
N GLN A 95 15.77 3.90 -17.46
CA GLN A 95 15.99 3.50 -18.86
C GLN A 95 15.94 4.71 -19.81
N THR A 96 15.04 5.67 -19.59
CA THR A 96 14.98 6.92 -20.37
C THR A 96 16.25 7.74 -20.21
N ALA A 97 16.83 7.77 -19.00
CA ALA A 97 18.10 8.46 -18.75
C ALA A 97 19.29 7.76 -19.44
N ILE A 98 19.28 6.42 -19.49
CA ILE A 98 20.26 5.63 -20.23
C ILE A 98 20.14 5.91 -21.73
N LEU A 99 18.92 5.89 -22.30
CA LEU A 99 18.68 6.23 -23.71
C LEU A 99 19.15 7.65 -24.05
N ALA A 100 18.90 8.63 -23.17
CA ALA A 100 19.40 9.99 -23.36
C ALA A 100 20.94 10.08 -23.32
N ARG A 101 21.61 9.20 -22.54
CA ARG A 101 23.08 9.10 -22.53
C ARG A 101 23.60 8.44 -23.80
N LEU A 102 22.98 7.35 -24.24
CA LEU A 102 23.32 6.66 -25.48
C LEU A 102 23.21 7.63 -26.67
N ARG A 103 22.12 8.39 -26.75
CA ARG A 103 21.93 9.44 -27.76
C ARG A 103 23.06 10.45 -27.78
N ARG A 104 23.47 10.97 -26.62
CA ARG A 104 24.60 11.92 -26.51
C ARG A 104 25.90 11.28 -27.00
N SER A 105 26.13 10.01 -26.70
CA SER A 105 27.30 9.27 -27.19
C SER A 105 27.25 9.09 -28.71
N LEU A 106 26.10 8.71 -29.27
CA LEU A 106 25.90 8.56 -30.71
C LEU A 106 26.16 9.86 -31.46
N GLN A 107 25.61 10.98 -30.98
CA GLN A 107 25.89 12.31 -31.54
C GLN A 107 27.38 12.65 -31.47
N ALA A 108 28.06 12.35 -30.36
CA ALA A 108 29.48 12.65 -30.21
C ALA A 108 30.33 11.84 -31.20
N THR A 109 30.07 10.53 -31.31
CA THR A 109 30.76 9.66 -32.28
C THR A 109 30.46 10.07 -33.72
N TYR A 110 29.22 10.46 -34.02
CA TYR A 110 28.83 10.97 -35.32
C TYR A 110 29.58 12.26 -35.67
N ASN A 111 29.54 13.26 -34.78
CA ASN A 111 30.25 14.53 -34.99
C ASN A 111 31.75 14.32 -35.17
N TRP A 112 32.34 13.41 -34.39
CA TRP A 112 33.74 13.02 -34.54
C TRP A 112 34.01 12.40 -35.92
N GLY A 113 33.21 11.42 -36.34
CA GLY A 113 33.33 10.78 -37.65
C GLY A 113 33.13 11.75 -38.82
N THR A 114 32.19 12.68 -38.72
CA THR A 114 32.00 13.73 -39.73
C THR A 114 33.21 14.67 -39.83
N ASN A 115 33.83 15.01 -38.70
CA ASN A 115 35.02 15.85 -38.70
C ASN A 115 36.24 15.11 -39.27
N ASP A 116 36.41 13.85 -38.89
CA ASP A 116 37.47 12.99 -39.42
C ASP A 116 37.32 12.80 -40.93
N PHE A 117 36.10 12.55 -41.41
CA PHE A 117 35.81 12.44 -42.83
C PHE A 117 36.06 13.74 -43.60
N LYS A 118 35.72 14.90 -43.04
CA LYS A 118 36.07 16.19 -43.65
C LYS A 118 37.58 16.37 -43.78
N SER A 119 38.33 15.94 -42.77
CA SER A 119 39.79 15.93 -42.83
C SER A 119 40.27 15.00 -43.93
N LEU A 120 39.69 13.80 -44.03
CA LEU A 120 40.03 12.84 -45.09
C LEU A 120 39.74 13.40 -46.48
N ILE A 121 38.56 13.99 -46.72
CA ILE A 121 38.26 14.66 -48.01
C ILE A 121 39.33 15.70 -48.32
N HIS A 122 39.70 16.54 -47.35
CA HIS A 122 40.69 17.58 -47.61
C HIS A 122 42.04 16.98 -48.02
N THR A 123 42.48 15.91 -47.36
CA THR A 123 43.71 15.20 -47.75
C THR A 123 43.59 14.53 -49.12
N MET A 124 42.42 14.00 -49.46
CA MET A 124 42.17 13.39 -50.78
C MET A 124 42.16 14.44 -51.89
N ASP A 125 41.55 15.61 -51.67
CA ASP A 125 41.54 16.72 -52.62
C ASP A 125 42.95 17.28 -52.84
N GLU A 126 43.78 17.32 -51.80
CA GLU A 126 45.20 17.70 -51.92
C GLU A 126 45.98 16.71 -52.79
N VAL A 127 45.77 15.41 -52.58
CA VAL A 127 46.38 14.34 -53.39
C VAL A 127 45.89 14.38 -54.83
N ASP A 128 44.59 14.57 -55.08
CA ASP A 128 44.02 14.72 -56.44
C ASP A 128 44.56 15.97 -57.14
N GLY A 129 44.71 17.08 -56.41
CA GLY A 129 45.34 18.31 -56.92
C GLY A 129 46.80 18.10 -57.32
N SER A 130 47.57 17.40 -56.50
CA SER A 130 48.96 17.02 -56.80
C SER A 130 49.05 16.09 -58.02
N LEU A 131 48.17 15.10 -58.11
CA LEU A 131 48.07 14.19 -59.25
C LEU A 131 47.72 14.94 -60.55
N GLY A 132 46.76 15.86 -60.50
CA GLY A 132 46.38 16.71 -61.62
C GLY A 132 47.54 17.61 -62.09
N ALA A 133 48.29 18.19 -61.15
CA ALA A 133 49.49 18.95 -61.46
C ALA A 133 50.56 18.07 -62.14
N MET A 134 50.78 16.85 -61.63
CA MET A 134 51.75 15.91 -62.20
C MET A 134 51.32 15.43 -63.60
N MET A 135 50.04 15.13 -63.82
CA MET A 135 49.50 14.84 -65.16
C MET A 135 49.71 16.01 -66.12
N SER A 136 49.54 17.25 -65.68
CA SER A 136 49.81 18.44 -66.50
C SER A 136 51.29 18.55 -66.88
N VAL A 137 52.20 18.26 -65.95
CA VAL A 137 53.65 18.23 -66.21
C VAL A 137 54.00 17.11 -67.21
N LEU A 138 53.43 15.93 -67.04
CA LEU A 138 53.62 14.80 -67.95
C LEU A 138 53.09 15.12 -69.35
N ARG A 139 51.97 15.86 -69.46
CA ARG A 139 51.41 16.36 -70.73
C ARG A 139 52.30 17.42 -71.41
N ALA A 140 53.06 18.19 -70.65
CA ALA A 140 53.93 19.22 -71.20
C ALA A 140 55.28 18.67 -71.70
N LYS A 141 55.73 17.52 -71.16
CA LYS A 141 57.02 16.91 -71.51
C LYS A 141 56.90 15.99 -72.73
N LYS A 142 57.43 16.46 -73.86
CA LYS A 142 57.57 15.69 -75.10
C LYS A 142 58.71 14.66 -75.00
N VAL A 143 58.52 13.49 -75.61
CA VAL A 143 59.57 12.47 -75.69
C VAL A 143 60.64 12.90 -76.70
N GLN A 144 61.91 12.71 -76.37
CA GLN A 144 63.02 13.06 -77.26
C GLN A 144 63.01 12.22 -78.54
N SER A 145 63.32 12.85 -79.67
CA SER A 145 63.28 12.25 -81.02
C SER A 145 64.29 11.12 -81.25
N SER A 146 65.32 11.01 -80.41
CA SER A 146 66.35 9.95 -80.44
C SER A 146 65.86 8.60 -79.92
N LEU A 147 64.85 8.59 -79.04
CA LEU A 147 64.27 7.38 -78.44
C LEU A 147 63.12 6.81 -79.30
N ARG A 148 63.03 7.27 -80.55
CA ARG A 148 61.85 7.10 -81.38
C ARG A 148 62.16 6.43 -82.72
N PRO A 149 61.35 5.46 -83.17
CA PRO A 149 61.46 4.95 -84.53
C PRO A 149 61.17 6.04 -85.59
N PRO A 150 61.86 6.03 -86.75
CA PRO A 150 61.71 7.07 -87.77
C PRO A 150 60.29 7.06 -88.38
N GLY A 151 59.61 8.21 -88.36
CA GLY A 151 58.33 8.43 -89.04
C GLY A 151 57.07 8.55 -88.16
N GLU A 152 57.19 8.54 -86.83
CA GLU A 152 56.03 8.50 -85.92
C GLU A 152 55.67 9.94 -85.39
N GLU A 153 54.42 10.18 -84.93
CA GLU A 153 53.79 11.45 -84.44
C GLU A 153 54.15 11.91 -82.99
N PRO A 154 54.68 13.11 -82.69
CA PRO A 154 55.32 13.45 -81.40
C PRO A 154 54.53 13.00 -80.15
N LYS A 155 55.04 11.94 -79.49
CA LYS A 155 54.44 11.38 -78.27
C LYS A 155 54.85 12.16 -77.03
N THR A 156 53.98 12.13 -76.04
CA THR A 156 54.12 12.84 -74.77
C THR A 156 54.24 11.81 -73.65
N LEU A 157 54.91 12.12 -72.53
CA LEU A 157 55.05 11.15 -71.43
C LEU A 157 53.71 10.66 -70.85
N LEU A 158 52.66 11.48 -70.96
CA LEU A 158 51.30 11.11 -70.57
C LEU A 158 50.72 9.94 -71.38
N ASP A 159 51.14 9.77 -72.65
CA ASP A 159 50.65 8.71 -73.56
C ASP A 159 51.08 7.30 -73.12
N PHE A 160 51.99 7.20 -72.14
CA PHE A 160 52.44 5.97 -71.50
C PHE A 160 51.77 5.71 -70.14
N VAL A 161 50.88 6.61 -69.70
CA VAL A 161 50.17 6.53 -68.43
C VAL A 161 48.73 6.05 -68.68
N ASP A 162 48.25 5.15 -67.83
CA ASP A 162 46.87 4.70 -67.84
C ASP A 162 45.94 5.76 -67.21
N GLU A 163 45.36 6.63 -68.04
CA GLU A 163 44.38 7.64 -67.60
C GLU A 163 43.06 7.01 -67.11
N GLU A 164 42.68 5.85 -67.65
CA GLU A 164 41.43 5.17 -67.32
C GLU A 164 41.40 4.77 -65.84
N SER A 165 42.53 4.28 -65.32
CA SER A 165 42.68 3.95 -63.90
C SER A 165 42.48 5.15 -62.96
N VAL A 166 42.97 6.33 -63.34
CA VAL A 166 42.84 7.58 -62.57
C VAL A 166 41.42 8.11 -62.60
N HIS A 167 40.74 8.02 -63.74
CA HIS A 167 39.33 8.36 -63.86
C HIS A 167 38.44 7.44 -63.01
N LYS A 168 38.66 6.12 -63.06
CA LYS A 168 37.95 5.15 -62.22
C LYS A 168 38.13 5.43 -60.73
N LEU A 169 39.34 5.83 -60.31
CA LEU A 169 39.61 6.19 -58.92
C LEU A 169 38.81 7.42 -58.48
N ARG A 170 38.77 8.49 -59.29
CA ARG A 170 37.95 9.68 -59.01
C ARG A 170 36.46 9.38 -58.96
N ASP A 171 35.97 8.56 -59.88
CA ASP A 171 34.55 8.19 -59.90
C ASP A 171 34.18 7.34 -58.67
N ALA A 172 35.05 6.41 -58.26
CA ALA A 172 34.88 5.65 -57.02
C ALA A 172 34.88 6.56 -55.78
N MET A 173 35.77 7.56 -55.75
CA MET A 173 35.83 8.55 -54.66
C MET A 173 34.55 9.38 -54.59
N LYS A 174 34.07 9.90 -55.73
CA LYS A 174 32.83 10.66 -55.80
C LYS A 174 31.63 9.84 -55.31
N LYS A 175 31.54 8.57 -55.74
CA LYS A 175 30.50 7.65 -55.30
C LYS A 175 30.56 7.40 -53.78
N SER A 176 31.76 7.23 -53.21
CA SER A 176 31.92 7.06 -51.77
C SER A 176 31.47 8.29 -50.98
N ILE A 177 31.71 9.50 -51.49
CA ILE A 177 31.23 10.75 -50.90
C ILE A 177 29.69 10.82 -50.93
N GLU A 178 29.07 10.49 -52.08
CA GLU A 178 27.62 10.48 -52.24
C GLU A 178 26.95 9.46 -51.30
N GLU A 179 27.49 8.24 -51.21
CA GLU A 179 27.00 7.20 -50.29
C GLU A 179 27.06 7.67 -48.84
N LEU A 180 28.17 8.30 -48.43
CA LEU A 180 28.30 8.78 -47.06
C LEU A 180 27.37 9.96 -46.75
N GLN A 181 27.17 10.88 -47.68
CA GLN A 181 26.18 11.95 -47.53
C GLN A 181 24.77 11.39 -47.33
N GLY A 182 24.42 10.33 -48.06
CA GLY A 182 23.16 9.60 -47.86
C GLY A 182 23.05 8.98 -46.47
N VAL A 183 24.12 8.33 -45.99
CA VAL A 183 24.17 7.76 -44.63
C VAL A 183 24.04 8.86 -43.56
N GLN A 184 24.70 10.01 -43.73
CA GLN A 184 24.61 11.15 -42.81
C GLN A 184 23.17 11.65 -42.69
N GLN A 185 22.50 11.88 -43.82
CA GLN A 185 21.12 12.35 -43.83
C GLN A 185 20.16 11.34 -43.17
N SER A 186 20.35 10.04 -43.42
CA SER A 186 19.59 8.99 -42.75
C SER A 186 19.81 8.99 -41.24
N PHE A 187 21.07 9.08 -40.80
CA PHE A 187 21.44 9.05 -39.39
C PHE A 187 20.91 10.26 -38.62
N ASP A 188 20.96 11.46 -39.21
CA ASP A 188 20.37 12.66 -38.62
C ASP A 188 18.85 12.49 -38.43
N GLY A 189 18.17 11.85 -39.39
CA GLY A 189 16.76 11.50 -39.28
C GLY A 189 16.47 10.53 -38.13
N ASP A 190 17.27 9.46 -38.00
CA ASP A 190 17.13 8.47 -36.93
C ASP A 190 17.37 9.09 -35.55
N LEU A 191 18.32 10.02 -35.44
CA LEU A 191 18.61 10.70 -34.18
C LEU A 191 17.47 11.62 -33.74
N LEU A 192 16.85 12.36 -34.67
CA LEU A 192 15.66 13.17 -34.41
C LEU A 192 14.46 12.33 -33.99
N ARG A 193 14.29 11.16 -34.61
CA ARG A 193 13.25 10.19 -34.24
C ARG A 193 13.47 9.68 -32.82
N LEU A 194 14.71 9.29 -32.48
CA LEU A 194 15.06 8.87 -31.12
C LEU A 194 14.79 9.97 -30.08
N ASP A 195 15.11 11.24 -30.40
CA ASP A 195 14.80 12.37 -29.52
C ASP A 195 13.30 12.57 -29.30
N THR A 196 12.51 12.37 -30.36
CA THR A 196 11.05 12.45 -30.31
C THR A 196 10.49 11.33 -29.42
N ASP A 197 10.97 10.10 -29.59
CA ASP A 197 10.55 8.95 -28.79
C ASP A 197 10.89 9.12 -27.31
N ILE A 198 12.08 9.62 -26.98
CA ILE A 198 12.47 9.95 -25.58
C ILE A 198 11.54 10.99 -24.95
N ARG A 199 11.16 12.04 -25.70
CA ARG A 199 10.24 13.09 -25.21
C ARG A 199 8.83 12.57 -25.04
N ASN A 200 8.34 11.77 -25.99
CA ASN A 200 7.03 11.14 -25.91
C ASN A 200 6.94 10.23 -24.68
N LEU A 201 7.96 9.39 -24.45
CA LEU A 201 8.02 8.52 -23.28
C LEU A 201 7.96 9.32 -21.97
N LYS A 202 8.72 10.41 -21.86
CA LYS A 202 8.69 11.29 -20.69
C LYS A 202 7.32 11.95 -20.47
N THR A 203 6.64 12.32 -21.55
CA THR A 203 5.31 12.94 -21.51
C THR A 203 4.27 11.94 -21.04
N ILE A 204 4.24 10.74 -21.63
CA ILE A 204 3.35 9.64 -21.24
C ILE A 204 3.52 9.29 -19.75
N ILE A 205 4.76 9.21 -19.25
CA ILE A 205 5.02 8.97 -17.83
C ILE A 205 4.50 10.12 -16.97
N SER A 206 4.65 11.36 -17.41
CA SER A 206 4.18 12.53 -16.66
C SER A 206 2.66 12.57 -16.59
N GLU A 207 1.98 12.31 -17.71
CA GLU A 207 0.52 12.21 -17.80
C GLU A 207 -0.02 11.05 -16.98
N ALA A 208 0.64 9.89 -16.99
CA ALA A 208 0.31 8.75 -16.13
C ALA A 208 0.48 9.05 -14.62
N SER A 209 1.12 10.17 -14.25
CA SER A 209 1.18 10.65 -12.87
C SER A 209 -0.05 11.44 -12.45
N ILE A 210 -0.85 11.89 -13.42
CA ILE A 210 -1.92 12.87 -13.25
C ILE A 210 -3.26 12.18 -13.56
N SER A 211 -3.67 11.17 -12.77
CA SER A 211 -5.10 10.81 -12.53
C SER A 211 -5.25 9.60 -11.58
N PRO A 212 -6.32 9.45 -10.76
CA PRO A 212 -7.35 10.40 -10.37
C PRO A 212 -7.44 10.49 -8.83
N SER A 213 -6.96 11.58 -8.23
CA SER A 213 -7.77 12.24 -7.22
C SER A 213 -8.08 13.58 -7.85
N GLY A 214 -9.32 13.71 -8.31
CA GLY A 214 -9.81 14.97 -8.82
C GLY A 214 -9.40 16.07 -7.85
N ALA A 215 -8.92 17.17 -8.40
CA ALA A 215 -8.87 18.45 -7.73
C ALA A 215 -10.30 18.89 -7.39
N ASP A 216 -11.01 18.13 -6.55
CA ASP A 216 -12.17 18.62 -5.86
C ASP A 216 -11.63 19.63 -4.86
N SER A 217 -11.78 20.89 -5.27
CA SER A 217 -11.57 22.11 -4.51
C SER A 217 -12.52 22.20 -3.32
N SER A 218 -12.58 21.16 -2.49
CA SER A 218 -13.19 21.21 -1.18
C SER A 218 -12.06 21.26 -0.15
N ASN A 219 -11.94 22.41 0.47
CA ASN A 219 -10.92 22.82 1.43
C ASN A 219 -11.02 22.06 2.77
N LYS A 220 -11.30 20.75 2.77
CA LYS A 220 -11.41 19.92 3.97
C LYS A 220 -10.08 19.20 4.21
N PRO A 221 -9.54 19.20 5.46
CA PRO A 221 -8.40 18.38 5.82
C PRO A 221 -8.76 16.92 5.55
N GLN A 222 -8.15 16.32 4.51
CA GLN A 222 -8.43 14.93 4.21
C GLN A 222 -7.65 14.04 5.16
N VAL A 223 -8.38 13.29 5.99
CA VAL A 223 -7.80 12.25 6.86
C VAL A 223 -7.02 11.26 5.97
N PRO A 224 -5.74 10.97 6.31
CA PRO A 224 -4.92 9.96 5.65
C PRO A 224 -5.61 8.59 5.65
N MET A 225 -5.44 7.82 4.57
CA MET A 225 -6.02 6.48 4.43
C MET A 225 -5.63 5.54 5.59
N THR A 226 -4.39 5.67 6.08
CA THR A 226 -3.86 4.92 7.22
C THR A 226 -4.59 5.23 8.52
N GLU A 227 -4.91 6.50 8.78
CA GLU A 227 -5.62 6.93 9.99
C GLU A 227 -7.06 6.37 10.00
N ARG A 228 -7.71 6.27 8.84
CA ARG A 228 -9.03 5.62 8.75
C ARG A 228 -8.97 4.12 9.02
N LEU A 229 -7.95 3.44 8.51
CA LEU A 229 -7.73 2.02 8.82
C LEU A 229 -7.49 1.81 10.31
N ASP A 230 -6.67 2.65 10.94
CA ASP A 230 -6.43 2.59 12.37
C ASP A 230 -7.74 2.78 13.15
N ASN A 231 -8.63 3.68 12.71
CA ASN A 231 -9.95 3.86 13.30
C ASN A 231 -10.84 2.62 13.12
N LEU A 232 -10.93 2.03 11.93
CA LEU A 232 -11.66 0.78 11.65
C LEU A 232 -11.18 -0.36 12.57
N ILE A 233 -9.87 -0.49 12.74
CA ILE A 233 -9.24 -1.48 13.60
C ILE A 233 -9.60 -1.22 15.06
N SER A 234 -9.49 0.03 15.51
CA SER A 234 -9.82 0.44 16.87
C SER A 234 -11.29 0.15 17.21
N TYR A 235 -12.23 0.45 16.31
CA TYR A 235 -13.65 0.15 16.50
C TYR A 235 -13.90 -1.36 16.61
N SER A 236 -13.31 -2.17 15.72
CA SER A 236 -13.46 -3.63 15.78
C SER A 236 -12.92 -4.22 17.09
N ALA A 237 -11.79 -3.70 17.59
CA ALA A 237 -11.20 -4.13 18.86
C ALA A 237 -12.06 -3.72 20.06
N HIS A 238 -12.60 -2.50 20.05
CA HIS A 238 -13.52 -2.02 21.09
C HIS A 238 -14.78 -2.89 21.17
N MET A 239 -15.39 -3.18 20.02
CA MET A 239 -16.58 -4.03 19.93
C MET A 239 -16.31 -5.46 20.42
N ALA A 240 -15.13 -6.01 20.16
CA ALA A 240 -14.72 -7.32 20.67
C ALA A 240 -14.55 -7.31 22.21
N SER A 241 -14.00 -6.24 22.77
CA SER A 241 -13.91 -6.05 24.24
C SER A 241 -15.30 -5.99 24.88
N ASN A 242 -16.23 -5.27 24.25
CA ASN A 242 -17.61 -5.17 24.71
C ASN A 242 -18.33 -6.53 24.68
N LEU A 243 -18.14 -7.31 23.61
CA LEU A 243 -18.67 -8.68 23.53
C LEU A 243 -18.08 -9.61 24.60
N ALA A 244 -16.79 -9.49 24.90
CA ALA A 244 -16.15 -10.26 25.96
C ALA A 244 -16.75 -9.93 27.33
N SER A 245 -17.04 -8.65 27.60
CA SER A 245 -17.74 -8.20 28.80
C SER A 245 -19.16 -8.80 28.90
N LEU A 246 -19.94 -8.75 27.82
CA LEU A 246 -21.28 -9.36 27.76
C LEU A 246 -21.25 -10.89 27.99
N THR A 247 -20.25 -11.56 27.44
CA THR A 247 -20.05 -13.01 27.62
C THR A 247 -19.70 -13.34 29.07
N ASN A 248 -18.81 -12.57 29.69
CA ASN A 248 -18.47 -12.72 31.10
C ASN A 248 -19.69 -12.48 32.01
N HIS A 249 -20.52 -11.48 31.69
CA HIS A 249 -21.77 -11.23 32.42
C HIS A 249 -22.76 -12.38 32.27
N PHE A 250 -22.88 -12.97 31.08
CA PHE A 250 -23.70 -14.16 30.86
C PHE A 250 -23.21 -15.35 31.70
N ASP A 251 -21.91 -15.63 31.71
CA ASP A 251 -21.31 -16.69 32.54
C ASP A 251 -21.53 -16.45 34.04
N LEU A 252 -21.45 -15.19 34.47
CA LEU A 252 -21.74 -14.78 35.85
C LEU A 252 -23.23 -14.97 36.20
N CYS A 253 -24.15 -14.65 35.29
CA CYS A 253 -25.58 -14.90 35.45
C CYS A 253 -25.90 -16.40 35.56
N VAL A 254 -25.25 -17.24 34.75
CA VAL A 254 -25.39 -18.70 34.83
C VAL A 254 -24.87 -19.22 36.17
N THR A 255 -23.70 -18.75 36.61
CA THR A 255 -23.12 -19.12 37.91
C THR A 255 -23.99 -18.68 39.09
N ALA A 256 -24.58 -17.47 39.02
CA ALA A 256 -25.52 -16.96 40.01
C ALA A 256 -26.80 -17.80 40.11
N ILE A 257 -27.34 -18.24 38.97
CA ILE A 257 -28.53 -19.11 38.92
C ILE A 257 -28.22 -20.53 39.39
N ARG A 258 -27.05 -21.09 39.05
CA ARG A 258 -26.63 -22.42 39.52
C ARG A 258 -26.48 -22.46 41.04
N THR A 259 -25.86 -21.44 41.61
CA THR A 259 -25.59 -21.39 43.05
C THR A 259 -26.84 -21.10 43.86
N THR A 260 -27.86 -20.46 43.28
CA THR A 260 -29.14 -20.14 43.95
C THR A 260 -30.11 -21.33 43.91
N GLU A 261 -30.52 -21.80 45.09
CA GLU A 261 -31.42 -22.95 45.23
C GLU A 261 -32.77 -22.71 44.52
N GLY A 262 -33.22 -23.66 43.70
CA GLY A 262 -34.50 -23.60 42.96
C GLY A 262 -34.51 -22.70 41.71
N ALA A 263 -33.49 -21.84 41.51
CA ALA A 263 -33.43 -20.91 40.38
C ALA A 263 -33.20 -21.61 39.03
N ALA A 264 -32.40 -22.68 39.00
CA ALA A 264 -32.12 -23.43 37.77
C ALA A 264 -33.38 -24.09 37.17
N ALA A 265 -34.28 -24.62 38.00
CA ALA A 265 -35.53 -25.22 37.55
C ALA A 265 -36.51 -24.15 37.01
N LEU A 266 -36.57 -22.99 37.65
CA LEU A 266 -37.39 -21.86 37.22
C LEU A 266 -36.86 -21.21 35.93
N ALA A 267 -35.53 -21.11 35.79
CA ALA A 267 -34.87 -20.64 34.57
C ALA A 267 -35.17 -21.55 33.37
N ARG A 268 -35.09 -22.88 33.55
CA ARG A 268 -35.43 -23.86 32.50
C ARG A 268 -36.89 -23.74 32.07
N ARG A 269 -37.82 -23.56 33.02
CA ARG A 269 -39.25 -23.38 32.74
C ARG A 269 -39.53 -22.07 31.99
N LYS A 270 -39.01 -20.94 32.46
CA LYS A 270 -39.18 -19.63 31.77
C LYS A 270 -38.49 -19.59 30.40
N ALA A 271 -37.35 -20.26 30.24
CA ALA A 271 -36.68 -20.38 28.95
C ALA A 271 -37.50 -21.23 27.95
N ALA A 272 -38.26 -22.22 28.42
CA ALA A 272 -39.16 -23.01 27.59
C ALA A 272 -40.47 -22.28 27.24
N GLU A 273 -40.98 -21.42 28.14
CA GLU A 273 -42.18 -20.59 27.92
C GLU A 273 -41.89 -19.39 27.01
N THR A 274 -40.65 -18.88 27.01
CA THR A 274 -40.19 -17.83 26.10
C THR A 274 -39.84 -18.45 24.75
N THR A 275 -40.85 -18.81 23.95
CA THR A 275 -40.72 -19.38 22.61
C THR A 275 -40.07 -18.38 21.64
N GLN A 276 -38.76 -18.18 21.75
CA GLN A 276 -38.00 -17.36 20.81
C GLN A 276 -37.54 -18.29 19.67
N PRO A 277 -37.88 -18.00 18.41
CA PRO A 277 -37.53 -18.85 17.28
C PRO A 277 -36.01 -19.00 17.26
N GLN A 278 -35.58 -20.26 17.43
CA GLN A 278 -34.18 -20.63 17.37
C GLN A 278 -33.70 -20.39 15.94
N GLY A 279 -32.82 -19.40 15.76
CA GLY A 279 -31.87 -19.48 14.65
C GLY A 279 -31.02 -20.75 14.84
N PRO A 280 -30.58 -21.40 13.74
CA PRO A 280 -29.92 -22.71 13.78
C PRO A 280 -28.60 -22.79 14.57
N ASP A 281 -28.16 -21.68 15.19
CA ASP A 281 -26.88 -21.53 15.89
C ASP A 281 -27.04 -21.00 17.35
N GLY A 282 -28.27 -21.09 17.90
CA GLY A 282 -28.59 -20.51 19.21
C GLY A 282 -28.12 -21.38 20.38
N VAL A 283 -27.26 -20.84 21.24
CA VAL A 283 -26.87 -21.42 22.53
C VAL A 283 -28.12 -21.73 23.37
N SER A 284 -28.37 -23.02 23.63
CA SER A 284 -29.54 -23.46 24.38
C SER A 284 -29.27 -23.37 25.87
N ILE A 285 -30.03 -22.54 26.59
CA ILE A 285 -29.91 -22.34 28.06
C ILE A 285 -30.00 -23.69 28.78
N SER A 286 -30.87 -24.59 28.31
CA SER A 286 -31.06 -25.90 28.91
C SER A 286 -29.88 -26.85 28.68
N GLY A 287 -29.05 -26.62 27.66
CA GLY A 287 -27.81 -27.35 27.41
C GLY A 287 -26.64 -26.80 28.22
N VAL A 288 -26.46 -25.46 28.26
CA VAL A 288 -25.38 -24.82 29.02
C VAL A 288 -25.47 -25.09 30.52
N ILE A 289 -26.67 -25.03 31.10
CA ILE A 289 -26.87 -25.32 32.52
C ILE A 289 -26.60 -26.82 32.83
N ALA A 290 -26.84 -27.73 31.89
CA ALA A 290 -26.61 -29.17 32.08
C ALA A 290 -25.15 -29.59 31.82
N GLU A 291 -24.46 -28.98 30.83
CA GLU A 291 -23.06 -29.28 30.51
C GLU A 291 -22.08 -28.71 31.56
N GLN A 292 -22.38 -27.55 32.14
CA GLN A 292 -21.60 -26.94 33.23
C GLN A 292 -21.87 -27.55 34.63
N GLU A 293 -22.74 -28.55 34.77
CA GLU A 293 -22.82 -29.37 36.00
C GLU A 293 -21.56 -30.26 36.18
N SER A 294 -20.78 -30.48 35.12
CA SER A 294 -19.57 -31.31 35.12
C SER A 294 -18.24 -30.54 35.24
N ASN A 295 -18.25 -29.22 35.07
CA ASN A 295 -17.04 -28.39 35.00
C ASN A 295 -17.09 -27.26 36.03
N VAL A 296 -16.34 -27.41 37.12
CA VAL A 296 -16.21 -26.39 38.18
C VAL A 296 -15.45 -25.17 37.65
N SER A 297 -16.18 -24.13 37.27
CA SER A 297 -15.58 -22.86 36.84
C SER A 297 -14.93 -22.14 38.04
N ASP A 298 -13.79 -21.48 37.82
CA ASP A 298 -13.08 -20.68 38.86
C ASP A 298 -13.90 -19.48 39.40
N LEU A 299 -15.06 -19.23 38.77
CA LEU A 299 -16.05 -18.21 39.13
C LEU A 299 -17.02 -18.65 40.24
N GLU A 300 -16.93 -19.89 40.74
CA GLU A 300 -17.82 -20.34 41.82
C GLU A 300 -17.54 -19.65 43.16
N PRO A 301 -18.54 -19.03 43.81
CA PRO A 301 -18.37 -18.38 45.10
C PRO A 301 -18.06 -19.43 46.18
N LYS A 302 -16.87 -19.34 46.77
CA LYS A 302 -16.37 -20.26 47.82
C LYS A 302 -17.00 -19.98 49.18
N THR A 303 -17.49 -18.75 49.42
CA THR A 303 -18.20 -18.37 50.64
C THR A 303 -19.55 -17.69 50.35
N ALA A 304 -20.44 -17.67 51.35
CA ALA A 304 -21.72 -16.97 51.27
C ALA A 304 -21.55 -15.44 51.08
N ARG A 305 -20.40 -14.89 51.51
CA ARG A 305 -20.05 -13.48 51.29
C ARG A 305 -19.67 -13.23 49.83
N ASP A 306 -18.84 -14.10 49.25
CA ASP A 306 -18.46 -14.01 47.82
C ASP A 306 -19.69 -14.15 46.92
N ARG A 307 -20.67 -14.95 47.33
CA ARG A 307 -21.95 -15.07 46.63
C ARG A 307 -22.76 -13.77 46.66
N ALA A 308 -22.84 -13.11 47.81
CA ALA A 308 -23.54 -11.83 47.93
C ALA A 308 -22.84 -10.72 47.11
N GLU A 309 -21.51 -10.76 47.03
CA GLU A 309 -20.73 -9.87 46.18
C GLU A 309 -20.95 -10.14 44.69
N MET A 310 -20.91 -11.42 44.27
CA MET A 310 -21.23 -11.84 42.90
C MET A 310 -22.63 -11.39 42.47
N LEU A 311 -23.65 -11.59 43.32
CA LEU A 311 -25.02 -11.15 43.03
C LEU A 311 -25.15 -9.63 42.90
N LYS A 312 -24.34 -8.87 43.66
CA LYS A 312 -24.26 -7.42 43.53
C LYS A 312 -23.68 -7.01 42.18
N VAL A 313 -22.62 -7.68 41.71
CA VAL A 313 -22.02 -7.44 40.39
C VAL A 313 -23.00 -7.78 39.28
N VAL A 314 -23.70 -8.92 39.35
CA VAL A 314 -24.73 -9.29 38.35
C VAL A 314 -25.82 -8.22 38.22
N VAL A 315 -26.32 -7.67 39.34
CA VAL A 315 -27.35 -6.64 39.29
C VAL A 315 -26.80 -5.31 38.75
N GLN A 316 -25.56 -4.97 39.05
CA GLN A 316 -24.91 -3.78 38.53
C GLN A 316 -24.70 -3.89 37.01
N ASP A 317 -24.03 -4.96 36.55
CA ASP A 317 -23.75 -5.21 35.15
C ASP A 317 -25.05 -5.30 34.32
N ALA A 318 -26.12 -5.89 34.89
CA ALA A 318 -27.40 -5.99 34.21
C ALA A 318 -28.06 -4.62 33.90
N GLY A 319 -27.67 -3.56 34.62
CA GLY A 319 -28.07 -2.19 34.30
C GLY A 319 -27.29 -1.57 33.15
N GLU A 320 -26.11 -2.10 32.83
CA GLU A 320 -25.18 -1.60 31.81
C GLU A 320 -25.27 -2.39 30.49
N VAL A 321 -25.87 -3.60 30.48
CA VAL A 321 -25.98 -4.48 29.30
C VAL A 321 -26.59 -3.79 28.09
N ASP A 322 -27.69 -3.04 28.26
CA ASP A 322 -28.37 -2.38 27.14
C ASP A 322 -27.54 -1.24 26.56
N ASP A 323 -26.77 -0.52 27.40
CA ASP A 323 -25.86 0.55 26.97
C ASP A 323 -24.70 -0.03 26.15
N VAL A 324 -24.11 -1.15 26.61
CA VAL A 324 -23.03 -1.84 25.90
C VAL A 324 -23.51 -2.40 24.55
N VAL A 325 -24.75 -2.93 24.48
CA VAL A 325 -25.38 -3.35 23.21
C VAL A 325 -25.57 -2.15 22.27
N GLY A 326 -26.04 -1.02 22.80
CA GLY A 326 -26.16 0.23 22.05
C GLY A 326 -24.83 0.70 21.48
N GLU A 327 -23.76 0.64 22.26
CA GLU A 327 -22.40 1.00 21.84
C GLU A 327 -21.86 0.08 20.74
N ILE A 328 -22.12 -1.24 20.81
CA ILE A 328 -21.75 -2.18 19.75
C ILE A 328 -22.47 -1.83 18.43
N HIS A 329 -23.76 -1.52 18.49
CA HIS A 329 -24.52 -1.14 17.29
C HIS A 329 -24.08 0.21 16.70
N GLU A 330 -23.81 1.19 17.55
CA GLU A 330 -23.27 2.48 17.13
C GLU A 330 -21.87 2.34 16.53
N GLY A 331 -21.03 1.51 17.13
CA GLY A 331 -19.71 1.15 16.60
C GLY A 331 -19.79 0.57 15.20
N LEU A 332 -20.71 -0.37 14.94
CA LEU A 332 -20.93 -0.92 13.60
C LEU A 332 -21.36 0.18 12.61
N ARG A 333 -22.30 1.05 13.01
CA ARG A 333 -22.81 2.13 12.15
C ARG A 333 -21.69 3.08 11.73
N MET A 334 -20.83 3.47 12.68
CA MET A 334 -19.67 4.31 12.42
C MET A 334 -18.65 3.60 11.50
N MET A 335 -18.43 2.30 11.72
CA MET A 335 -17.55 1.50 10.88
C MET A 335 -18.03 1.39 9.43
N GLU A 336 -19.33 1.20 9.22
CA GLU A 336 -19.93 1.14 7.88
C GLU A 336 -19.82 2.46 7.14
N GLN A 337 -19.99 3.57 7.84
CA GLN A 337 -19.80 4.90 7.28
C GLN A 337 -18.34 5.12 6.86
N GLU A 338 -17.39 4.86 7.75
CA GLU A 338 -15.95 4.98 7.45
C GLU A 338 -15.51 4.03 6.34
N TYR A 339 -16.04 2.80 6.30
CA TYR A 339 -15.75 1.84 5.24
C TYR A 339 -16.35 2.28 3.89
N GLY A 340 -17.55 2.87 3.87
CA GLY A 340 -18.12 3.46 2.66
C GLY A 340 -17.27 4.61 2.11
N ASP A 341 -16.78 5.48 2.99
CA ASP A 341 -15.87 6.57 2.64
C ASP A 341 -14.51 6.05 2.16
N PHE A 342 -14.00 4.97 2.77
CA PHE A 342 -12.81 4.25 2.35
C PHE A 342 -12.95 3.69 0.92
N GLN A 343 -14.06 3.01 0.63
CA GLN A 343 -14.32 2.39 -0.68
C GLN A 343 -14.57 3.42 -1.79
N SER A 344 -15.17 4.57 -1.48
CA SER A 344 -15.36 5.66 -2.45
C SER A 344 -14.04 6.22 -3.00
N ARG A 345 -12.97 6.10 -2.19
CA ARG A 345 -11.66 6.74 -2.41
C ARG A 345 -10.60 5.74 -2.84
N SER A 346 -10.79 4.45 -2.53
CA SER A 346 -10.08 3.38 -3.23
C SER A 346 -10.47 3.45 -4.70
N PRO A 347 -9.52 3.48 -5.65
CA PRO A 347 -9.85 3.47 -7.07
C PRO A 347 -10.71 2.23 -7.30
N LYS A 348 -11.99 2.42 -7.68
CA LYS A 348 -12.91 1.33 -7.98
C LYS A 348 -12.19 0.39 -8.94
N GLN A 349 -11.68 -0.71 -8.40
CA GLN A 349 -11.18 -1.80 -9.19
C GLN A 349 -12.40 -2.25 -9.95
N ASN A 350 -12.38 -2.04 -11.25
CA ASN A 350 -13.48 -2.30 -12.15
C ASN A 350 -13.73 -3.81 -12.11
N ARG A 351 -14.46 -4.29 -11.08
CA ARG A 351 -14.97 -5.64 -10.93
C ARG A 351 -16.15 -5.78 -11.89
N HIS A 352 -15.88 -5.57 -13.17
CA HIS A 352 -16.65 -6.18 -14.23
C HIS A 352 -15.82 -7.33 -14.75
N THR A 353 -16.06 -8.47 -14.10
CA THR A 353 -16.00 -9.80 -14.69
C THR A 353 -16.41 -9.72 -16.17
N LYS A 354 -15.44 -9.92 -17.06
CA LYS A 354 -15.73 -10.44 -18.41
C LYS A 354 -16.34 -11.82 -18.20
N ALA A 355 -17.65 -11.92 -18.43
CA ALA A 355 -18.30 -13.18 -18.78
C ALA A 355 -17.95 -13.57 -20.22
#